data_AF-A0A0F7FHV5-F1
#
_entry.id   AF-A0A0F7FHV5-F1
#
_cell.length_a   1.000
_cell.length_b   1.000
_cell.length_c   1.000
_cell.angle_alpha   90.00
_cell.angle_beta   90.00
_cell.angle_gamma   90.00
#
_symmetry.space_group_name_H-M   'P 1'
#
loop_
_entity.id
_entity.type
_entity.pdbx_description
1 polymer ?
#
loop_
_entity_poly.entity_id
_entity_poly.type
_entity_poly.pdbx_seq_one_letter_code
_entity_poly.pdbx_strand_id
1 'polypeptide(L)'
;MANLWVPILLAYFILVNLSLATTAYLLLLIYSYFAFLWRRENPSTSSVKDLPVLFLLAVLWHVPLLPYYRIQFQPVYVYAFSFVAAVTEEVFFRGFLLYRLGLPLQALVFMYSHLNVTDPVFLVNTALLAPHYFSFGFSAGLIAEKKGFMASSVLHVGYNLMGINLLLGFDIVKVAMLFAADLMIIAILLFFLHFNLIK
;
A
#
# COMPACT_ATOMS: atom_id res chain seq x y z
N MET A 1 -20.48 13.62 -4.82
CA MET A 1 -19.22 13.03 -4.30
C MET A 1 -18.53 12.08 -5.29
N ALA A 2 -19.29 11.30 -6.07
CA ALA A 2 -18.71 10.22 -6.86
C ALA A 2 -17.66 10.63 -7.91
N ASN A 3 -17.64 11.88 -8.39
CA ASN A 3 -16.69 12.29 -9.42
C ASN A 3 -15.54 13.16 -8.87
N LEU A 4 -15.52 13.42 -7.57
CA LEU A 4 -14.49 14.26 -6.93
C LEU A 4 -13.20 13.49 -6.61
N TRP A 5 -13.16 12.17 -6.81
CA TRP A 5 -11.97 11.39 -6.46
C TRP A 5 -10.74 11.75 -7.29
N VAL A 6 -10.92 12.12 -8.57
CA VAL A 6 -9.82 12.55 -9.44
C VAL A 6 -9.17 13.84 -8.92
N PRO A 7 -9.90 14.94 -8.67
CA PRO A 7 -9.29 16.14 -8.12
C PRO A 7 -8.75 15.93 -6.70
N ILE A 8 -9.36 15.06 -5.88
CA ILE A 8 -8.82 14.72 -4.55
C ILE A 8 -7.50 13.97 -4.65
N LEU A 9 -7.41 12.98 -5.54
CA LEU A 9 -6.16 12.25 -5.81
C LEU A 9 -5.08 13.19 -6.33
N LEU A 10 -5.41 14.07 -7.27
CA LEU A 10 -4.47 15.05 -7.81
C LEU A 10 -3.99 16.01 -6.72
N ALA A 11 -4.90 16.50 -5.88
CA ALA A 11 -4.54 17.36 -4.74
C ALA A 11 -3.67 16.62 -3.73
N TYR A 12 -4.00 15.37 -3.37
CA TYR A 12 -3.15 14.51 -2.54
C TYR A 12 -1.75 14.40 -3.15
N PHE A 13 -1.65 14.06 -4.44
CA PHE A 13 -0.40 13.86 -5.15
C PHE A 13 0.46 15.14 -5.17
N ILE A 14 -0.14 16.29 -5.43
CA ILE A 14 0.56 17.59 -5.37
C ILE A 14 1.05 17.87 -3.95
N LEU A 15 0.20 17.68 -2.94
CA LEU A 15 0.55 18.00 -1.55
C LEU A 15 1.67 17.10 -1.01
N VAL A 16 1.68 15.79 -1.30
CA VAL A 16 2.79 14.92 -0.89
C VAL A 16 4.10 15.32 -1.56
N ASN A 17 4.05 15.73 -2.83
CA ASN A 17 5.22 16.19 -3.58
C ASN A 17 5.74 17.56 -3.13
N LEU A 18 4.89 18.39 -2.52
CA LEU A 18 5.25 19.66 -1.88
C LEU A 18 5.66 19.50 -0.41
N SER A 19 5.94 18.28 0.06
CA SER A 19 6.29 17.98 1.45
C SER A 19 5.20 18.34 2.47
N LEU A 20 3.94 18.40 2.04
CA LEU A 20 2.75 18.66 2.88
C LEU A 20 1.99 17.35 3.16
N ALA A 21 2.73 16.30 3.55
CA ALA A 21 2.19 14.95 3.69
C ALA A 21 0.98 14.90 4.65
N THR A 22 1.07 15.49 5.85
CA THR A 22 -0.03 15.49 6.82
C THR A 22 -1.32 16.06 6.23
N THR A 23 -1.24 17.17 5.49
CA THR A 23 -2.39 17.78 4.83
C THR A 23 -2.94 16.88 3.71
N ALA A 24 -2.05 16.24 2.93
CA ALA A 24 -2.44 15.31 1.88
C ALA A 24 -3.24 14.12 2.44
N TYR A 25 -2.73 13.48 3.49
CA TYR A 25 -3.39 12.34 4.12
C TYR A 25 -4.69 12.74 4.83
N LEU A 26 -4.75 13.92 5.45
CA LEU A 26 -6.00 14.43 6.04
C LEU A 26 -7.07 14.64 4.97
N LEU A 27 -6.72 15.26 3.83
CA LEU A 27 -7.63 15.42 2.69
C LEU A 27 -8.14 14.08 2.18
N LEU A 28 -7.23 13.11 2.00
CA LEU A 28 -7.55 11.78 1.51
C LEU A 28 -8.48 11.04 2.49
N LEU A 29 -8.20 11.11 3.80
CA LEU A 29 -9.00 10.47 4.84
C LEU A 29 -10.41 11.05 4.92
N ILE A 30 -10.55 12.38 4.94
CA ILE A 30 -11.84 13.06 4.99
C ILE A 30 -12.70 12.64 3.80
N TYR A 31 -12.15 12.71 2.59
CA TYR A 31 -12.87 12.30 1.38
C TYR A 31 -13.28 10.83 1.46
N SER A 32 -12.35 9.95 1.83
CA SER A 32 -12.58 8.51 1.87
C SER A 32 -13.63 8.11 2.91
N TYR A 33 -13.63 8.76 4.08
CA TYR A 33 -14.64 8.54 5.13
C TYR A 33 -16.05 8.84 4.60
N PHE A 34 -16.25 10.01 3.99
CA PHE A 34 -17.57 10.37 3.43
C PHE A 34 -17.96 9.50 2.23
N ALA A 35 -17.00 9.19 1.36
CA ALA A 35 -17.24 8.36 0.18
C ALA A 35 -17.62 6.91 0.57
N PHE A 36 -16.98 6.37 1.61
CA PHE A 36 -17.27 5.05 2.18
C PHE A 36 -18.67 5.01 2.84
N LEU A 37 -18.99 6.00 3.69
CA LEU A 37 -20.32 6.11 4.31
C LEU A 37 -21.45 6.19 3.28
N TRP A 38 -21.21 6.89 2.16
CA TRP A 38 -22.21 7.06 1.09
C TRP A 38 -22.51 5.77 0.33
N ARG A 39 -21.53 4.86 0.18
CA ARG A 39 -21.69 3.65 -0.65
C ARG A 39 -22.10 2.39 0.11
N ARG A 40 -21.98 2.35 1.45
CA ARG A 40 -22.20 1.11 2.25
C ARG A 40 -21.57 -0.13 1.59
N GLU A 41 -20.44 0.04 0.90
CA GLU A 41 -19.72 -1.03 0.23
C GLU A 41 -18.80 -1.68 1.27
N ASN A 42 -19.36 -2.57 2.08
CA ASN A 42 -18.55 -3.41 2.95
C ASN A 42 -19.24 -4.74 3.25
N PRO A 43 -18.66 -5.84 2.77
CA PRO A 43 -18.71 -7.08 3.51
C PRO A 43 -17.29 -7.56 3.77
N SER A 44 -16.87 -7.52 5.04
CA SER A 44 -15.68 -8.26 5.47
C SER A 44 -16.08 -9.68 5.80
N THR A 45 -15.52 -10.64 5.05
CA THR A 45 -15.42 -12.05 5.40
C THR A 45 -14.14 -12.35 6.19
N SER A 46 -13.31 -11.34 6.50
CA SER A 46 -12.05 -11.56 7.23
C SER A 46 -12.33 -12.15 8.60
N SER A 47 -11.68 -13.28 8.87
CA SER A 47 -11.68 -13.89 10.19
C SER A 47 -10.55 -13.27 11.00
N VAL A 48 -10.72 -13.13 12.32
CA VAL A 48 -9.63 -12.77 13.24
C VAL A 48 -8.40 -13.67 13.04
N LYS A 49 -8.61 -14.92 12.61
CA LYS A 49 -7.55 -15.89 12.30
C LYS A 49 -6.68 -15.50 11.10
N ASP A 50 -7.18 -14.67 10.19
CA ASP A 50 -6.43 -14.24 9.01
C ASP A 50 -5.38 -13.15 9.37
N LEU A 51 -5.58 -12.40 10.46
CA LEU A 51 -4.75 -11.24 10.80
C LEU A 51 -3.26 -11.58 11.04
N PRO A 52 -2.91 -12.62 11.82
CA PRO A 52 -1.50 -12.97 12.02
C PRO A 52 -0.81 -13.40 10.72
N VAL A 53 -1.55 -14.10 9.84
CA VAL A 53 -1.01 -14.55 8.55
C VAL A 53 -0.77 -13.36 7.63
N LEU A 54 -1.69 -12.40 7.57
CA LEU A 54 -1.54 -11.18 6.78
C LEU A 54 -0.35 -10.34 7.27
N PHE A 55 -0.16 -10.24 8.59
CA PHE A 55 1.01 -9.57 9.14
C PHE A 55 2.31 -10.31 8.79
N LEU A 56 2.33 -11.64 8.87
CA LEU A 56 3.48 -12.44 8.45
C LEU A 56 3.80 -12.26 6.96
N LEU A 57 2.79 -12.26 6.09
CA LEU A 57 2.96 -11.97 4.66
C LEU A 57 3.59 -10.58 4.43
N ALA A 58 3.21 -9.60 5.25
CA ALA A 58 3.79 -8.27 5.20
C ALA A 58 5.29 -8.25 5.56
N VAL A 59 5.70 -9.08 6.52
CA VAL A 59 7.12 -9.26 6.90
C VAL A 59 7.91 -9.96 5.79
N LEU A 60 7.31 -10.96 5.13
CA LEU A 60 7.99 -11.73 4.08
C LEU A 60 8.45 -10.88 2.90
N TRP A 61 7.81 -9.73 2.65
CA TRP A 61 8.26 -8.74 1.65
C TRP A 61 9.71 -8.27 1.87
N HIS A 62 10.13 -8.22 3.12
CA HIS A 62 11.45 -7.72 3.53
C HIS A 62 12.48 -8.85 3.65
N VAL A 63 12.04 -10.11 3.82
CA VAL A 63 12.93 -11.25 4.11
C VAL A 63 14.05 -11.44 3.07
N PRO A 64 13.78 -11.43 1.75
CA PRO A 64 14.82 -11.62 0.73
C PRO A 64 15.92 -10.56 0.74
N LEU A 65 15.63 -9.37 1.28
CA LEU A 65 16.52 -8.22 1.30
C LEU A 65 17.20 -8.01 2.66
N LEU A 66 16.91 -8.83 3.67
CA LEU A 66 17.47 -8.73 5.02
C LEU A 66 19.00 -8.54 5.06
N PRO A 67 19.82 -9.26 4.26
CA PRO A 67 21.28 -9.08 4.29
C PRO A 67 21.75 -7.70 3.83
N TYR A 68 20.89 -6.94 3.13
CA TYR A 68 21.24 -5.66 2.50
C TYR A 68 20.69 -4.45 3.24
N TYR A 69 19.79 -4.65 4.22
CA TYR A 69 19.24 -3.55 4.99
C TYR A 69 20.23 -3.05 6.03
N ARG A 70 20.23 -1.73 6.22
CA ARG A 70 20.69 -1.11 7.46
C ARG A 70 19.49 -0.81 8.33
N ILE A 71 19.56 -1.16 9.61
CA ILE A 71 18.49 -0.89 10.55
C ILE A 71 18.69 0.50 11.15
N GLN A 72 17.67 1.34 11.05
CA GLN A 72 17.62 2.64 11.71
C GLN A 72 16.27 2.82 12.41
N PHE A 73 16.29 2.97 13.73
CA PHE A 73 15.07 3.21 14.50
C PHE A 73 14.54 4.61 14.26
N GLN A 74 13.23 4.70 14.01
CA GLN A 74 12.54 5.97 13.85
C GLN A 74 11.96 6.48 15.18
N PRO A 75 11.68 7.78 15.30
CA PRO A 75 10.88 8.32 16.40
C PRO A 75 9.45 7.76 16.43
N VAL A 76 8.82 7.69 17.61
CA VAL A 76 7.47 7.14 17.81
C VAL A 76 6.40 7.77 16.90
N TYR A 77 6.50 9.09 16.66
CA TYR A 77 5.52 9.79 15.81
C TYR A 77 5.55 9.32 14.35
N VAL A 78 6.68 8.79 13.87
CA VAL A 78 6.85 8.28 12.50
C VAL A 78 6.09 6.96 12.35
N TYR A 79 6.10 6.10 13.38
CA TYR A 79 5.26 4.89 13.40
C TYR A 79 3.77 5.22 13.45
N ALA A 80 3.38 6.18 14.29
CA ALA A 80 1.99 6.61 14.39
C ALA A 80 1.49 7.18 13.06
N PHE A 81 2.29 8.05 12.42
CA PHE A 81 1.98 8.57 11.10
C PHE A 81 1.90 7.46 10.05
N SER A 82 2.87 6.55 10.02
CA SER A 82 2.91 5.43 9.08
C SER A 82 1.70 4.50 9.20
N PHE A 83 1.22 4.27 10.42
CA PHE A 83 0.00 3.51 10.67
C PHE A 83 -1.22 4.22 10.08
N VAL A 84 -1.38 5.52 10.41
CA VAL A 84 -2.52 6.33 9.93
C VAL A 84 -2.49 6.47 8.41
N ALA A 85 -1.32 6.67 7.83
CA ALA A 85 -1.09 6.76 6.38
C ALA A 85 -1.55 5.48 5.68
N ALA A 86 -1.06 4.31 6.13
CA ALA A 86 -1.44 3.02 5.58
C ALA A 86 -2.95 2.79 5.63
N VAL A 87 -3.58 3.03 6.79
CA VAL A 87 -5.04 2.89 6.93
C VAL A 87 -5.78 3.84 5.99
N THR A 88 -5.36 5.10 5.93
CA THR A 88 -5.97 6.12 5.07
C THR A 88 -5.91 5.74 3.59
N GLU A 89 -4.75 5.28 3.13
CA GLU A 89 -4.59 4.80 1.77
C GLU A 89 -5.46 3.59 1.50
N GLU A 90 -5.54 2.63 2.42
CA GLU A 90 -6.42 1.48 2.24
C GLU A 90 -7.90 1.86 2.18
N VAL A 91 -8.36 2.83 2.96
CA VAL A 91 -9.75 3.33 2.85
C VAL A 91 -9.99 3.93 1.46
N PHE A 92 -9.05 4.70 0.93
CA PHE A 92 -9.20 5.34 -0.39
C PHE A 92 -9.06 4.34 -1.54
N PHE A 93 -7.93 3.65 -1.62
CA PHE A 93 -7.58 2.80 -2.75
C PHE A 93 -8.39 1.50 -2.76
N ARG A 94 -8.54 0.83 -1.62
CA ARG A 94 -9.20 -0.50 -1.53
C ARG A 94 -10.64 -0.39 -1.07
N GLY A 95 -10.92 0.52 -0.15
CA GLY A 95 -12.28 0.77 0.32
C GLY A 95 -13.16 1.51 -0.69
N PHE A 96 -12.57 2.29 -1.61
CA PHE A 96 -13.33 3.13 -2.53
C PHE A 96 -12.93 3.01 -4.01
N LEU A 97 -11.65 3.14 -4.38
CA LEU A 97 -11.25 3.12 -5.79
C LEU A 97 -11.34 1.73 -6.44
N LEU A 98 -11.03 0.68 -5.69
CA LEU A 98 -11.09 -0.71 -6.17
C LEU A 98 -12.45 -1.05 -6.79
N TYR A 99 -13.56 -0.70 -6.13
CA TYR A 99 -14.91 -0.95 -6.65
C TYR A 99 -15.29 -0.13 -7.88
N ARG A 100 -14.52 0.92 -8.19
CA ARG A 100 -14.77 1.82 -9.32
C ARG A 100 -13.92 1.52 -10.54
N LEU A 101 -12.65 1.23 -10.29
CA LEU A 101 -11.64 1.07 -11.33
C LEU A 101 -11.30 -0.41 -11.56
N GLY A 102 -11.66 -1.29 -10.62
CA GLY A 102 -11.19 -2.66 -10.60
C GLY A 102 -9.73 -2.78 -10.14
N LEU A 103 -9.30 -4.02 -9.97
CA LEU A 103 -8.01 -4.36 -9.38
C LEU A 103 -6.78 -3.78 -10.13
N PRO A 104 -6.64 -3.91 -11.47
CA PRO A 104 -5.42 -3.47 -12.14
C PRO A 104 -5.28 -1.94 -12.16
N LEU A 105 -6.38 -1.23 -12.42
CA LEU A 105 -6.37 0.23 -12.52
C LEU A 105 -6.19 0.88 -11.16
N GLN A 106 -6.79 0.37 -10.08
CA GLN A 106 -6.52 0.94 -8.75
C GLN A 106 -5.05 0.75 -8.35
N ALA A 107 -4.44 -0.40 -8.68
CA ALA A 107 -3.03 -0.66 -8.40
C ALA A 107 -2.11 0.27 -9.19
N LEU A 108 -2.46 0.57 -10.44
CA LEU A 108 -1.77 1.54 -11.27
C LEU A 108 -1.86 2.97 -10.69
N VAL A 109 -3.05 3.37 -10.22
CA VAL A 109 -3.25 4.68 -9.59
C VAL A 109 -2.47 4.78 -8.27
N PHE A 110 -2.45 3.71 -7.47
CA PHE A 110 -1.63 3.61 -6.26
C PHE A 110 -0.14 3.73 -6.59
N MET A 111 0.35 3.04 -7.61
CA MET A 111 1.73 3.17 -8.07
C MET A 111 2.08 4.62 -8.43
N TYR A 112 1.26 5.28 -9.24
CA TYR A 112 1.52 6.67 -9.64
C TYR A 112 1.50 7.64 -8.47
N SER A 113 0.72 7.38 -7.43
CA SER A 113 0.67 8.25 -6.25
C SER A 113 1.96 8.26 -5.42
N HIS A 114 2.87 7.31 -5.67
CA HIS A 114 4.16 7.16 -4.99
C HIS A 114 5.34 7.74 -5.78
N LEU A 115 5.11 8.32 -6.96
CA LEU A 115 6.16 9.01 -7.69
C LEU A 115 6.50 10.35 -7.04
N ASN A 116 7.80 10.63 -6.91
CA ASN A 116 8.29 11.95 -6.57
C ASN A 116 8.57 12.72 -7.87
N VAL A 117 7.83 13.77 -8.16
CA VAL A 117 7.94 14.57 -9.40
C VAL A 117 8.58 15.94 -9.20
N THR A 118 8.93 16.30 -7.97
CA THR A 118 9.51 17.63 -7.68
C THR A 118 11.03 17.65 -7.84
N ASP A 119 11.69 16.50 -7.79
CA ASP A 119 13.12 16.38 -8.03
C ASP A 119 13.39 15.31 -9.13
N PRO A 120 14.10 15.65 -10.22
CA PRO A 120 14.36 14.72 -11.31
C PRO A 120 15.13 13.44 -10.92
N VAL A 121 16.03 13.51 -9.94
CA VAL A 121 16.80 12.35 -9.46
C VAL A 121 15.90 11.44 -8.64
N PHE A 122 15.11 12.01 -7.73
CA PHE A 122 14.13 11.24 -6.98
C PHE A 122 13.01 10.68 -7.88
N LEU A 123 12.66 11.36 -8.97
CA LEU A 123 11.72 10.83 -9.96
C LEU A 123 12.25 9.56 -10.61
N VAL A 124 13.50 9.54 -11.06
CA VAL A 124 14.11 8.32 -11.63
C VAL A 124 14.11 7.19 -10.59
N ASN A 125 14.51 7.48 -9.35
CA ASN A 125 14.57 6.47 -8.30
C ASN A 125 13.18 5.92 -7.95
N THR A 126 12.17 6.77 -7.81
CA THR A 126 10.79 6.35 -7.51
C THR A 126 10.12 5.67 -8.70
N ALA A 127 10.45 6.06 -9.94
CA ALA A 127 10.00 5.37 -11.15
C ALA A 127 10.59 3.96 -11.26
N LEU A 128 11.85 3.77 -10.85
CA LEU A 128 12.45 2.44 -10.75
C LEU A 128 11.82 1.58 -9.64
N LEU A 129 11.13 2.17 -8.67
CA LEU A 129 10.32 1.46 -7.67
C LEU A 129 8.85 1.29 -8.10
N ALA A 130 8.44 1.83 -9.24
CA ALA A 130 7.05 1.78 -9.70
C ALA A 130 6.51 0.33 -9.82
N PRO A 131 7.24 -0.65 -10.41
CA PRO A 131 6.73 -2.02 -10.46
C PRO A 131 6.54 -2.66 -9.07
N HIS A 132 7.30 -2.21 -8.07
CA HIS A 132 7.14 -2.64 -6.68
C HIS A 132 5.86 -2.07 -6.08
N TYR A 133 5.64 -0.76 -6.21
CA TYR A 133 4.39 -0.13 -5.76
C TYR A 133 3.16 -0.70 -6.48
N PHE A 134 3.27 -1.02 -7.76
CA PHE A 134 2.20 -1.71 -8.49
C PHE A 134 1.95 -3.10 -7.93
N SER A 135 2.99 -3.89 -7.68
CA SER A 135 2.89 -5.26 -7.16
C SER A 135 2.28 -5.31 -5.78
N PHE A 136 2.71 -4.41 -4.89
CA PHE A 136 2.10 -4.20 -3.58
C PHE A 136 0.64 -3.71 -3.74
N GLY A 137 0.46 -2.72 -4.63
CA GLY A 137 -0.80 -2.20 -5.14
C GLY A 137 -1.85 -3.27 -5.39
N PHE A 138 -1.47 -4.20 -6.25
CA PHE A 138 -2.23 -5.32 -6.74
C PHE A 138 -2.48 -6.36 -5.64
N SER A 139 -1.45 -6.70 -4.86
CA SER A 139 -1.54 -7.68 -3.77
C SER A 139 -2.53 -7.26 -2.68
N ALA A 140 -2.42 -6.02 -2.21
CA ALA A 140 -3.36 -5.43 -1.26
C ALA A 140 -4.78 -5.36 -1.85
N GLY A 141 -4.92 -5.02 -3.14
CA GLY A 141 -6.20 -5.09 -3.85
C GLY A 141 -6.82 -6.49 -3.87
N LEU A 142 -6.04 -7.53 -4.14
CA LEU A 142 -6.50 -8.92 -4.12
C LEU A 142 -6.98 -9.34 -2.72
N ILE A 143 -6.24 -8.98 -1.67
CA ILE A 143 -6.67 -9.22 -0.29
C ILE A 143 -7.99 -8.49 -0.03
N ALA A 144 -8.11 -7.23 -0.44
CA ALA A 144 -9.33 -6.47 -0.25
C ALA A 144 -10.55 -7.09 -0.98
N GLU A 145 -10.39 -7.56 -2.22
CA GLU A 145 -11.48 -8.23 -2.96
C GLU A 145 -11.94 -9.53 -2.27
N LYS A 146 -11.02 -10.28 -1.65
CA LYS A 146 -11.32 -11.60 -1.09
C LYS A 146 -11.68 -11.60 0.39
N LYS A 147 -11.11 -10.67 1.16
CA LYS A 147 -11.17 -10.63 2.62
C LYS A 147 -11.67 -9.28 3.17
N GLY A 148 -11.80 -8.26 2.33
CA GLY A 148 -12.23 -6.90 2.70
C GLY A 148 -11.05 -5.96 2.98
N PHE A 149 -11.30 -4.65 2.89
CA PHE A 149 -10.23 -3.65 2.99
C PHE A 149 -9.53 -3.66 4.36
N MET A 150 -10.20 -4.05 5.44
CA MET A 150 -9.58 -4.16 6.77
C MET A 150 -8.43 -5.17 6.80
N ALA A 151 -8.56 -6.29 6.07
CA ALA A 151 -7.49 -7.27 5.93
C ALA A 151 -6.30 -6.66 5.14
N SER A 152 -6.61 -5.88 4.11
CA SER A 152 -5.60 -5.13 3.35
C SER A 152 -4.91 -4.06 4.21
N SER A 153 -5.64 -3.36 5.09
CA SER A 153 -5.07 -2.44 6.10
C SER A 153 -4.06 -3.13 7.01
N VAL A 154 -4.34 -4.35 7.47
CA VAL A 154 -3.38 -5.08 8.31
C VAL A 154 -2.12 -5.46 7.54
N LEU A 155 -2.25 -5.93 6.29
CA LEU A 155 -1.11 -6.19 5.42
C LEU A 155 -0.26 -4.91 5.23
N HIS A 156 -0.91 -3.79 4.89
CA HIS A 156 -0.21 -2.54 4.60
C HIS A 156 0.42 -1.90 5.83
N VAL A 157 -0.28 -1.88 6.96
CA VAL A 157 0.29 -1.45 8.23
C VAL A 157 1.50 -2.31 8.59
N GLY A 158 1.39 -3.64 8.49
CA GLY A 158 2.51 -4.55 8.75
C GLY A 158 3.70 -4.28 7.84
N TYR A 159 3.43 -4.04 6.55
CA TYR A 159 4.46 -3.77 5.54
C TYR A 159 5.22 -2.48 5.88
N ASN A 160 4.48 -1.40 6.16
CA ASN A 160 5.09 -0.11 6.48
C ASN A 160 5.81 -0.14 7.83
N LEU A 161 5.21 -0.71 8.89
CA LEU A 161 5.85 -0.77 10.21
C LEU A 161 7.14 -1.59 10.21
N MET A 162 7.21 -2.65 9.38
CA MET A 162 8.45 -3.39 9.19
C MET A 162 9.46 -2.59 8.36
N GLY A 163 9.01 -1.99 7.25
CA GLY A 163 9.87 -1.26 6.32
C GLY A 163 10.43 0.06 6.87
N ILE A 164 9.75 0.72 7.82
CA ILE A 164 10.12 2.05 8.31
C ILE A 164 11.51 2.13 8.96
N ASN A 165 11.99 0.99 9.45
CA ASN A 165 13.30 0.86 10.08
C ASN A 165 14.36 0.29 9.15
N LEU A 166 13.99 -0.10 7.93
CA LEU A 166 14.84 -0.83 6.99
C LEU A 166 15.30 0.10 5.87
N LEU A 167 16.57 0.47 5.90
CA LEU A 167 17.19 1.31 4.88
C LEU A 167 17.90 0.44 3.85
N LEU A 168 17.46 0.54 2.60
CA LEU A 168 18.08 -0.11 1.46
C LEU A 168 18.83 0.93 0.63
N GLY A 169 20.16 0.83 0.57
CA GLY A 169 20.94 1.70 -0.31
C GLY A 169 20.56 1.42 -1.76
N PHE A 170 20.26 2.45 -2.54
CA PHE A 170 19.73 2.29 -3.90
C PHE A 170 20.80 1.79 -4.89
N ASP A 171 20.57 0.61 -5.49
CA ASP A 171 21.32 0.10 -6.64
C ASP A 171 20.46 -0.87 -7.47
N ILE A 172 20.84 -1.08 -8.72
CA ILE A 172 20.07 -1.88 -9.68
C ILE A 172 19.90 -3.35 -9.27
N VAL A 173 20.90 -3.92 -8.58
CA VAL A 173 20.86 -5.32 -8.13
C VAL A 173 19.81 -5.48 -7.04
N LYS A 174 19.78 -4.55 -6.08
CA LYS A 174 18.76 -4.55 -5.03
C LYS A 174 17.37 -4.25 -5.56
N VAL A 175 17.22 -3.39 -6.57
CA VAL A 175 15.95 -3.17 -7.26
C VAL A 175 15.47 -4.46 -7.94
N ALA A 176 16.36 -5.19 -8.62
CA ALA A 176 16.02 -6.48 -9.21
C ALA A 176 15.62 -7.54 -8.15
N MET A 177 16.33 -7.57 -7.01
CA MET A 177 15.99 -8.43 -5.88
C MET A 177 14.65 -8.07 -5.25
N LEU A 178 14.32 -6.78 -5.15
CA LEU A 178 13.01 -6.31 -4.69
C LEU A 178 11.90 -6.82 -5.61
N PHE A 179 12.07 -6.74 -6.92
CA PHE A 179 11.08 -7.29 -7.86
C PHE A 179 10.97 -8.81 -7.79
N ALA A 180 12.07 -9.53 -7.60
CA ALA A 180 12.04 -10.97 -7.37
C ALA A 180 11.26 -11.31 -6.09
N ALA A 181 11.45 -10.52 -5.02
CA ALA A 181 10.67 -10.63 -3.79
C ALA A 181 9.19 -10.36 -4.05
N ASP A 182 8.83 -9.30 -4.77
CA ASP A 182 7.44 -8.97 -5.12
C ASP A 182 6.73 -10.13 -5.82
N LEU A 183 7.37 -10.74 -6.83
CA LEU A 183 6.83 -11.88 -7.56
C LEU A 183 6.64 -13.11 -6.67
N MET A 184 7.60 -13.38 -5.79
CA MET A 184 7.52 -14.47 -4.83
C MET A 184 6.33 -14.26 -3.87
N ILE A 185 6.15 -13.03 -3.34
CA ILE A 185 5.04 -12.77 -2.42
C ILE A 185 3.70 -12.83 -3.13
N ILE A 186 3.59 -12.33 -4.36
CA ILE A 186 2.36 -12.50 -5.16
C ILE A 186 2.02 -13.99 -5.31
N ALA A 187 3.00 -14.85 -5.63
CA ALA A 187 2.76 -16.29 -5.74
C ALA A 187 2.29 -16.91 -4.42
N ILE A 188 2.93 -16.57 -3.30
CA ILE A 188 2.53 -17.04 -1.95
C ILE A 188 1.12 -16.54 -1.60
N LEU A 189 0.80 -15.29 -1.93
CA LEU A 189 -0.51 -14.69 -1.67
C LEU A 189 -1.60 -15.36 -2.51
N LEU A 190 -1.36 -15.61 -3.79
CA LEU A 190 -2.28 -16.35 -4.65
C LEU A 190 -2.52 -17.77 -4.13
N PHE A 191 -1.47 -18.44 -3.65
CA PHE A 191 -1.59 -19.73 -2.97
C PHE A 191 -2.44 -19.60 -1.69
N PHE A 192 -2.11 -18.67 -0.80
CA PHE A 192 -2.85 -18.42 0.45
C PHE A 192 -4.34 -18.16 0.19
N LEU A 193 -4.66 -17.35 -0.82
CA LEU A 193 -6.02 -17.06 -1.21
C LEU A 193 -6.72 -18.27 -1.83
N HIS A 194 -6.04 -19.04 -2.69
CA HIS A 194 -6.61 -20.24 -3.30
C HIS A 194 -7.05 -21.27 -2.25
N PHE A 195 -6.20 -21.55 -1.26
CA PHE A 195 -6.49 -22.55 -0.23
C PHE A 195 -7.43 -22.06 0.88
N ASN A 196 -7.52 -20.75 1.12
CA ASN A 196 -8.50 -20.19 2.07
C ASN A 196 -9.89 -19.91 1.46
N LEU A 197 -10.07 -20.11 0.16
CA LEU A 197 -11.36 -20.06 -0.53
C LEU A 197 -12.09 -21.41 -0.53
N ILE A 198 -11.41 -22.50 -0.17
CA ILE A 198 -12.03 -23.82 0.03
C ILE A 198 -12.48 -23.88 1.49
N LYS A 199 -13.69 -23.39 1.77
CA LYS A 199 -14.45 -23.64 3.00
C LYS A 199 -15.80 -24.21 2.66
#